data_AF-A0A8X7C563-F1
#
_entry.id   AF-A0A8X7C563-F1
#
_cell.length_a   1.000
_cell.length_b   1.000
_cell.length_c   1.000
_cell.angle_alpha   90.00
_cell.angle_beta   90.00
_cell.angle_gamma   90.00
#
_symmetry.space_group_name_H-M   'P 1'
#
loop_
_entity.id
_entity.type
_entity.pdbx_description
1 polymer ?
#
loop_
_entity_poly.entity_id
_entity_poly.type
_entity_poly.pdbx_seq_one_letter_code
_entity_poly.pdbx_strand_id
1 'polypeptide(L)'
;MIVLLFQLVLLGSGICMSAATGQSLLDRTLNSLGLTLQYMENQVSELNLDGVFCIRRVEEQLQAFLKHEPQVFRRIHSQILVLVDKARRLADKGILSIEKKEPEYASKMGFLMRTGTNTFWYPSRIISSAYIEEPISCEESLFNGTNSDNCFRELDGPRSNNSNPCYISTWCVEDKSKPRQRDYILTHQVLFWQLAEM
;
A
#
# COMPACT_ATOMS: atom_id res chain seq x y z
N MET A 1 -2.54 -3.70 1.37
CA MET A 1 -3.64 -3.80 2.37
C MET A 1 -3.70 -2.63 3.38
N ILE A 2 -2.61 -1.97 3.80
CA ILE A 2 -2.71 -0.82 4.74
C ILE A 2 -3.02 0.52 4.04
N VAL A 3 -2.54 0.76 2.82
CA VAL A 3 -2.86 1.98 2.04
C VAL A 3 -4.34 2.03 1.66
N LEU A 4 -4.93 0.86 1.35
CA LEU A 4 -6.37 0.72 1.12
C LEU A 4 -7.17 0.59 2.41
N LEU A 5 -6.63 0.05 3.53
CA LEU A 5 -7.32 0.12 4.84
C LEU A 5 -7.49 1.56 5.33
N PHE A 6 -6.56 2.48 5.03
CA PHE A 6 -6.77 3.89 5.37
C PHE A 6 -7.89 4.56 4.55
N GLN A 7 -8.23 4.04 3.36
CA GLN A 7 -9.37 4.52 2.56
C GLN A 7 -10.66 3.70 2.77
N LEU A 8 -10.57 2.39 3.08
CA LEU A 8 -11.70 1.48 3.29
C LEU A 8 -12.22 1.46 4.74
N VAL A 9 -11.43 1.83 5.74
CA VAL A 9 -11.95 2.00 7.11
C VAL A 9 -12.98 3.15 7.20
N LEU A 10 -13.06 4.03 6.19
CA LEU A 10 -14.12 5.03 6.09
C LEU A 10 -15.36 4.58 5.28
N LEU A 11 -15.33 3.45 4.57
CA LEU A 11 -16.43 3.04 3.67
C LEU A 11 -16.89 1.58 3.79
N GLY A 12 -16.24 0.74 4.61
CA GLY A 12 -16.36 -0.72 4.45
C GLY A 12 -16.65 -1.54 5.71
N SER A 13 -17.21 -0.97 6.78
CA SER A 13 -17.64 -1.79 7.91
C SER A 13 -18.97 -1.31 8.47
N GLY A 14 -20.02 -2.12 8.26
CA GLY A 14 -21.27 -2.08 9.02
C GLY A 14 -21.06 -2.49 10.48
N ILE A 15 -20.09 -1.86 11.15
CA ILE A 15 -19.92 -1.95 12.59
C ILE A 15 -20.76 -0.81 13.15
N CYS A 16 -21.83 -1.15 13.87
CA CYS A 16 -22.53 -0.22 14.76
C CYS A 16 -21.51 0.51 15.63
N MET A 17 -21.15 1.74 15.25
CA MET A 17 -20.37 2.62 16.11
C MET A 17 -21.28 3.04 17.25
N SER A 18 -21.06 2.47 18.43
CA SER A 18 -21.41 3.15 19.67
C SER A 18 -20.63 4.46 19.71
N ALA A 19 -21.31 5.53 20.10
CA ALA A 19 -20.71 6.85 20.28
C ALA A 19 -19.64 6.76 21.38
N ALA A 20 -18.40 6.52 20.98
CA ALA A 20 -17.25 6.56 21.88
C ALA A 20 -17.01 8.03 22.25
N THR A 21 -17.35 8.37 23.49
CA THR A 21 -17.03 9.63 24.14
C THR A 21 -15.50 9.75 24.33
N GLY A 22 -14.89 10.80 23.75
CA GLY A 22 -13.63 11.38 24.25
C GLY A 22 -12.40 11.37 23.35
N GLN A 23 -12.28 10.47 22.36
CA GLN A 23 -11.14 10.45 21.42
C GLN A 23 -11.59 10.69 19.98
N SER A 24 -10.86 11.55 19.25
CA SER A 24 -11.17 11.80 17.84
C SER A 24 -11.01 10.50 17.03
N LEU A 25 -11.72 10.39 15.90
CA LEU A 25 -11.56 9.27 14.98
C LEU A 25 -10.08 9.12 14.57
N LEU A 26 -9.39 10.24 14.35
CA LEU A 26 -7.97 10.29 14.01
C LEU A 26 -7.08 9.68 15.10
N ASP A 27 -7.30 10.03 16.37
CA ASP A 27 -6.50 9.47 17.48
C ASP A 27 -6.66 7.96 17.58
N ARG A 28 -7.90 7.46 17.42
CA ARG A 28 -8.19 6.02 17.40
C ARG A 28 -7.49 5.34 16.23
N THR A 29 -7.57 5.92 15.03
CA THR A 29 -6.90 5.38 13.84
C THR A 29 -5.38 5.30 14.03
N LEU A 30 -4.74 6.34 14.57
CA LEU A 30 -3.29 6.34 14.81
C LEU A 30 -2.89 5.35 15.90
N ASN A 31 -3.69 5.21 16.96
CA ASN A 31 -3.45 4.21 17.99
C ASN A 31 -3.58 2.79 17.42
N SER A 32 -4.63 2.50 16.66
CA SER A 32 -4.81 1.22 15.98
C SER A 32 -3.64 0.92 15.04
N LEU A 33 -3.17 1.89 14.27
CA LEU A 33 -1.99 1.73 13.43
C LEU A 33 -0.75 1.38 14.26
N GLY A 34 -0.53 2.04 15.39
CA GLY A 34 0.58 1.74 16.29
C GLY A 34 0.55 0.31 16.84
N LEU A 35 -0.64 -0.20 17.17
CA LEU A 35 -0.87 -1.58 17.60
C LEU A 35 -0.67 -2.58 16.45
N THR A 36 -1.15 -2.27 15.24
CA THR A 36 -0.91 -3.10 14.05
C THR A 36 0.59 -3.22 13.76
N LEU A 37 1.34 -2.12 13.80
CA LEU A 37 2.79 -2.15 13.64
C LEU A 37 3.48 -2.96 14.73
N GLN A 38 2.98 -2.91 15.98
CA GLN A 38 3.51 -3.74 17.07
C GLN A 38 3.29 -5.23 16.82
N TYR A 39 2.08 -5.60 16.38
CA TYR A 39 1.78 -6.98 16.03
C TYR A 39 2.67 -7.47 14.89
N MET A 40 2.82 -6.68 13.83
CA MET A 40 3.68 -7.01 12.70
C MET A 40 5.15 -7.14 13.10
N GLU A 41 5.63 -6.32 14.03
CA GLU A 41 6.98 -6.43 14.58
C GLU A 41 7.23 -7.75 15.32
N ASN A 42 6.24 -8.21 16.08
CA ASN A 42 6.29 -9.51 16.75
C ASN A 42 6.21 -10.69 15.78
N GLN A 43 5.73 -10.47 14.56
CA GLN A 43 5.55 -11.49 13.51
C GLN A 43 6.48 -11.25 12.31
N VAL A 44 7.55 -10.47 12.49
CA VAL A 44 8.40 -10.00 11.37
C VAL A 44 9.05 -11.13 10.56
N SER A 45 9.29 -12.30 11.16
CA SER A 45 9.78 -13.50 10.46
C SER A 45 8.74 -14.15 9.54
N GLU A 46 7.47 -13.93 9.85
CA GLU A 46 6.32 -14.51 9.14
C GLU A 46 5.77 -13.57 8.06
N LEU A 47 6.19 -12.31 8.06
CA LEU A 47 5.80 -11.37 7.00
C LEU A 47 6.31 -11.85 5.64
N ASN A 48 5.46 -11.73 4.64
CA ASN A 48 5.82 -11.83 3.23
C ASN A 48 6.17 -10.44 2.66
N LEU A 49 6.56 -10.38 1.39
CA LEU A 49 6.90 -9.13 0.72
C LEU A 49 5.77 -8.09 0.80
N ASP A 50 4.51 -8.49 0.60
CA ASP A 50 3.36 -7.58 0.66
C ASP A 50 3.19 -6.94 2.04
N GLY A 51 3.46 -7.70 3.10
CA GLY A 51 3.45 -7.21 4.47
C GLY A 51 4.52 -6.13 4.68
N VAL A 52 5.76 -6.42 4.30
CA VAL A 52 6.89 -5.48 4.41
C VAL A 52 6.68 -4.25 3.54
N PHE A 53 6.22 -4.45 2.30
CA PHE A 53 5.83 -3.41 1.37
C PHE A 53 4.77 -2.48 2.00
N CYS A 54 3.70 -3.04 2.56
CA CYS A 54 2.65 -2.25 3.20
C CYS A 54 3.20 -1.39 4.35
N ILE A 55 4.11 -1.93 5.16
CA ILE A 55 4.74 -1.17 6.26
C ILE A 55 5.59 -0.03 5.70
N ARG A 56 6.34 -0.24 4.61
CA ARG A 56 7.07 0.85 3.94
C ARG A 56 6.12 1.93 3.46
N ARG A 57 4.97 1.58 2.88
CA ARG A 57 3.97 2.56 2.43
C ARG A 57 3.32 3.33 3.58
N VAL A 58 3.14 2.70 4.74
CA VAL A 58 2.71 3.42 5.95
C VAL A 58 3.71 4.50 6.33
N GLU A 59 5.00 4.17 6.36
CA GLU A 59 6.05 5.15 6.65
C GLU A 59 5.97 6.36 5.70
N GLU A 60 5.95 6.10 4.39
CA GLU A 60 5.93 7.14 3.36
C GLU A 60 4.66 7.98 3.43
N GLN A 61 3.49 7.38 3.66
CA GLN A 61 2.23 8.11 3.74
C GLN A 61 2.18 9.02 4.98
N LEU A 62 2.69 8.55 6.12
CA LEU A 62 2.79 9.37 7.33
C LEU A 62 3.77 10.54 7.15
N GLN A 63 4.89 10.32 6.45
CA GLN A 63 5.79 11.41 6.06
C GLN A 63 5.11 12.41 5.12
N ALA A 64 4.32 11.92 4.17
CA ALA A 64 3.55 12.75 3.24
C ALA A 64 2.58 13.68 3.99
N PHE A 65 1.86 13.18 5.00
CA PHE A 65 0.97 13.99 5.83
C PHE A 65 1.72 15.13 6.52
N LEU A 66 2.89 14.87 7.09
CA LEU A 66 3.70 15.90 7.74
C LEU A 66 4.24 16.94 6.76
N LYS A 67 4.60 16.51 5.54
CA LYS A 67 5.17 17.37 4.50
C LYS A 67 4.11 18.24 3.82
N HIS A 68 2.97 17.67 3.46
CA HIS A 68 1.97 18.32 2.61
C HIS A 68 0.80 18.93 3.39
N GLU A 69 0.53 18.47 4.61
CA GLU A 69 -0.56 18.97 5.47
C GLU A 69 -0.08 19.36 6.88
N PRO A 70 1.02 20.12 7.03
CA PRO A 70 1.65 20.36 8.33
C PRO A 70 0.73 21.05 9.34
N GLN A 71 -0.20 21.89 8.87
CA GLN A 71 -1.14 22.60 9.74
C GLN A 71 -2.24 21.70 10.28
N VAL A 72 -2.74 20.76 9.46
CA VAL A 72 -3.77 19.79 9.86
C VAL A 72 -3.23 18.87 10.95
N PHE A 73 -1.99 18.42 10.81
CA PHE A 73 -1.38 17.43 11.69
C PHE A 73 -0.52 18.03 12.82
N ARG A 74 -0.49 19.36 12.97
CA ARG A 74 0.39 20.07 13.94
C ARG A 74 0.26 19.55 15.38
N ARG A 75 -0.97 19.28 15.84
CA ARG A 75 -1.23 18.86 17.23
C ARG A 75 -0.75 17.45 17.55
N ILE A 76 -0.66 16.60 16.53
CA ILE A 76 -0.29 15.18 16.65
C ILE A 76 1.01 14.86 15.91
N HIS A 77 1.79 15.90 15.58
CA HIS A 77 3.02 15.80 14.82
C HIS A 77 4.02 14.82 15.46
N SER A 78 4.19 14.90 16.78
CA SER A 78 5.06 13.98 17.53
C SER A 78 4.58 12.53 17.47
N GLN A 79 3.27 12.29 17.57
CA GLN A 79 2.69 10.96 17.46
C GLN A 79 2.91 10.36 16.07
N ILE A 80 2.74 11.15 15.01
CA ILE A 80 3.00 10.70 13.64
C ILE A 80 4.49 10.38 13.46
N LEU A 81 5.40 11.22 13.96
CA LEU A 81 6.85 10.94 13.87
C LEU A 81 7.24 9.61 14.55
N VAL A 82 6.65 9.31 15.70
CA VAL A 82 6.86 8.01 16.38
C VAL A 82 6.41 6.85 15.50
N LEU A 83 5.26 6.98 14.82
CA LEU A 83 4.75 5.96 13.90
C LEU A 83 5.59 5.82 12.64
N VAL A 84 6.07 6.94 12.06
CA VAL A 84 7.02 6.95 10.92
C VAL A 84 8.27 6.15 11.29
N ASP A 85 8.87 6.48 12.42
CA ASP A 85 10.10 5.87 12.89
C ASP A 85 9.94 4.37 13.22
N LYS A 86 8.79 4.00 13.81
CA LYS A 86 8.43 2.59 14.03
C LYS A 86 8.23 1.84 12.71
N ALA A 87 7.48 2.40 11.76
CA ALA A 87 7.24 1.79 10.47
C ALA A 87 8.54 1.60 9.69
N ARG A 88 9.42 2.61 9.67
CA ARG A 88 10.73 2.54 9.01
C ARG A 88 11.58 1.37 9.52
N ARG A 89 11.83 1.32 10.84
CA ARG A 89 12.62 0.25 11.45
C ARG A 89 12.05 -1.12 11.18
N LEU A 90 10.72 -1.23 11.25
CA LEU A 90 10.05 -2.49 11.01
C LEU A 90 10.14 -2.91 9.53
N ALA A 91 9.97 -1.98 8.59
CA ALA A 91 10.17 -2.25 7.16
C ALA A 91 11.61 -2.69 6.89
N ASP A 92 12.61 -2.00 7.44
CA ASP A 92 14.02 -2.36 7.28
C ASP A 92 14.30 -3.77 7.82
N LYS A 93 13.79 -4.10 9.02
CA LYS A 93 13.90 -5.45 9.59
C LYS A 93 13.18 -6.51 8.76
N GLY A 94 12.01 -6.16 8.22
CA GLY A 94 11.22 -7.02 7.34
C GLY A 94 11.95 -7.33 6.04
N ILE A 95 12.57 -6.32 5.41
CA ILE A 95 13.36 -6.50 4.18
C ILE A 95 14.48 -7.52 4.41
N LEU A 96 15.25 -7.36 5.49
CA LEU A 96 16.32 -8.31 5.83
C LEU A 96 15.79 -9.74 6.06
N SER A 97 14.61 -9.86 6.66
CA SER A 97 13.94 -11.16 6.84
C SER A 97 13.58 -11.81 5.50
N ILE A 98 13.00 -11.03 4.58
CA ILE A 98 12.62 -11.50 3.23
C ILE A 98 13.85 -11.86 2.40
N GLU A 99 14.89 -11.03 2.39
CA GLU A 99 16.14 -11.31 1.67
C GLU A 99 16.79 -12.60 2.13
N LYS A 100 16.67 -12.93 3.42
CA LYS A 100 17.18 -14.19 3.98
C LYS A 100 16.28 -15.39 3.65
N LYS A 101 14.96 -15.24 3.74
CA LYS A 101 13.99 -16.33 3.59
C LYS A 101 13.73 -16.67 2.13
N GLU A 102 13.67 -15.66 1.27
CA GLU A 102 13.22 -15.75 -0.13
C GLU A 102 14.14 -14.91 -1.05
N PRO A 103 15.44 -15.22 -1.14
CA PRO A 103 16.42 -14.38 -1.83
C PRO A 103 16.11 -14.17 -3.32
N GLU A 104 15.59 -15.19 -4.00
CA GLU A 104 15.23 -15.08 -5.41
C GLU A 104 14.04 -14.12 -5.61
N TYR A 105 13.04 -14.20 -4.73
CA TYR A 105 11.88 -13.32 -4.80
C TYR A 105 12.26 -11.87 -4.45
N ALA A 106 13.08 -11.70 -3.41
CA ALA A 106 13.65 -10.41 -3.03
C ALA A 106 14.46 -9.77 -4.17
N SER A 107 15.20 -10.56 -4.95
CA SER A 107 15.98 -10.05 -6.09
C SER A 107 15.10 -9.50 -7.22
N LYS A 108 13.90 -10.05 -7.40
CA LYS A 108 12.96 -9.68 -8.47
C LYS A 108 12.00 -8.56 -8.08
N MET A 109 11.59 -8.54 -6.81
CA MET A 109 10.49 -7.70 -6.32
C MET A 109 10.92 -6.72 -5.23
N GLY A 110 12.17 -6.82 -4.75
CA GLY A 110 12.67 -6.02 -3.62
C GLY A 110 12.69 -4.52 -3.88
N PHE A 111 12.67 -4.09 -5.15
CA PHE A 111 12.54 -2.67 -5.50
C PHE A 111 11.26 -2.04 -4.91
N LEU A 112 10.16 -2.80 -4.80
CA LEU A 112 8.91 -2.34 -4.22
C LEU A 112 9.04 -1.97 -2.73
N MET A 113 9.92 -2.67 -1.99
CA MET A 113 10.12 -2.47 -0.55
C MET A 113 11.08 -1.31 -0.23
N ARG A 114 11.80 -0.79 -1.24
CA ARG A 114 12.72 0.33 -1.07
C ARG A 114 11.93 1.61 -0.78
N THR A 115 12.58 2.52 -0.07
CA THR A 115 12.02 3.86 0.15
C THR A 115 12.04 4.62 -1.18
N GLY A 116 10.89 5.15 -1.59
CA GLY A 116 10.78 6.01 -2.76
C GLY A 116 11.41 7.38 -2.52
N THR A 117 11.88 8.03 -3.58
CA THR A 117 12.32 9.45 -3.54
C THR A 117 11.13 10.41 -3.46
N ASN A 118 9.96 9.98 -3.94
CA ASN A 118 8.70 10.72 -3.92
C ASN A 118 7.68 10.01 -3.03
N THR A 119 7.03 10.77 -2.15
CA THR A 119 5.92 10.29 -1.33
C THR A 119 4.62 10.31 -2.13
N PHE A 120 3.81 9.25 -2.05
CA PHE A 120 2.46 9.25 -2.60
C PHE A 120 1.60 10.32 -1.90
N TRP A 121 1.34 11.40 -2.63
CA TRP A 121 0.47 12.47 -2.18
C TRP A 121 -0.43 12.93 -3.32
N TYR A 122 -1.71 12.66 -3.18
CA TYR A 122 -2.72 13.09 -4.14
C TYR A 122 -3.77 13.92 -3.40
N PRO A 123 -4.16 15.09 -3.94
CA PRO A 123 -5.29 15.83 -3.39
C PRO A 123 -6.55 14.97 -3.49
N SER A 124 -7.40 15.03 -2.45
CA SER A 124 -8.69 14.33 -2.48
C SER A 124 -9.53 14.80 -3.67
N ARG A 125 -10.18 13.85 -4.35
CA ARG A 125 -11.07 14.12 -5.48
C ARG A 125 -12.46 13.55 -5.20
N ILE A 126 -13.50 14.32 -5.50
CA ILE A 126 -14.88 13.82 -5.47
C ILE A 126 -15.06 12.94 -6.71
N ILE A 127 -15.40 11.68 -6.49
CA ILE A 127 -15.70 10.72 -7.56
C ILE A 127 -17.22 10.74 -7.78
N SER A 128 -17.63 10.83 -9.04
CA SER A 128 -19.05 10.73 -9.40
C SER A 128 -19.59 9.35 -9.08
N SER A 129 -20.78 9.28 -8.47
CA SER A 129 -21.48 8.01 -8.24
C SER A 129 -21.84 7.28 -9.54
N ALA A 130 -21.79 7.97 -10.68
CA ALA A 130 -21.97 7.35 -12.00
C ALA A 130 -20.86 6.36 -12.38
N TYR A 131 -19.71 6.39 -11.70
CA TYR A 131 -18.60 5.45 -11.90
C TYR A 131 -18.68 4.22 -10.98
N ILE A 132 -19.72 4.11 -10.15
CA ILE A 132 -19.92 2.94 -9.30
C ILE A 132 -20.50 1.81 -10.16
N GLU A 133 -19.76 0.72 -10.27
CA GLU A 133 -20.16 -0.47 -11.00
C GLU A 133 -20.23 -1.68 -10.06
N GLU A 134 -21.20 -2.57 -10.30
CA GLU A 134 -21.30 -3.83 -9.56
C GLU A 134 -20.16 -4.78 -9.94
N PRO A 135 -19.35 -5.26 -8.99
CA PRO A 135 -18.21 -6.10 -9.30
C PRO A 135 -18.62 -7.46 -9.89
N ILE A 136 -17.79 -8.04 -10.78
CA ILE A 136 -17.98 -9.40 -11.34
C ILE A 136 -18.00 -10.46 -10.25
N SER A 137 -18.55 -11.66 -10.46
CA SER A 137 -18.68 -12.64 -9.37
C SER A 137 -17.33 -13.11 -8.79
N CYS A 138 -17.34 -13.68 -7.60
CA CYS A 138 -16.10 -14.21 -6.98
C CYS A 138 -15.48 -15.34 -7.82
N GLU A 139 -16.33 -16.17 -8.45
CA GLU A 139 -15.90 -17.26 -9.33
C GLU A 139 -15.20 -16.75 -10.60
N GLU A 140 -15.59 -15.56 -11.07
CA GLU A 140 -14.99 -14.89 -12.23
C GLU A 140 -13.74 -14.06 -11.86
N SER A 141 -13.59 -13.70 -10.59
CA SER A 141 -12.50 -12.87 -10.06
C SER A 141 -11.29 -13.70 -9.61
N LEU A 142 -10.73 -14.50 -10.52
CA LEU A 142 -9.58 -15.36 -10.22
C LEU A 142 -8.26 -14.59 -10.23
N PHE A 143 -7.61 -14.50 -9.05
CA PHE A 143 -6.31 -13.85 -8.92
C PHE A 143 -5.16 -14.80 -9.28
N ASN A 144 -4.22 -14.31 -10.08
CA ASN A 144 -2.96 -14.97 -10.37
C ASN A 144 -1.79 -14.08 -9.92
N GLY A 145 -1.15 -14.47 -8.81
CA GLY A 145 -0.03 -13.73 -8.22
C GLY A 145 1.17 -13.59 -9.16
N THR A 146 1.55 -14.67 -9.83
CA THR A 146 2.67 -14.67 -10.79
C THR A 146 2.46 -13.67 -11.93
N ASN A 147 1.24 -13.64 -12.48
CA ASN A 147 0.85 -12.68 -13.50
C ASN A 147 0.92 -11.24 -12.98
N SER A 148 0.43 -11.02 -11.76
CA SER A 148 0.47 -9.72 -11.11
C SER A 148 1.91 -9.24 -10.91
N ASP A 149 2.78 -10.10 -10.39
CA ASP A 149 4.19 -9.80 -10.12
C ASP A 149 4.96 -9.52 -11.39
N ASN A 150 4.69 -10.25 -12.48
CA ASN A 150 5.28 -9.97 -13.78
C ASN A 150 4.95 -8.55 -14.28
N CYS A 151 3.75 -8.04 -14.01
CA CYS A 151 3.44 -6.65 -14.31
C CYS A 151 4.20 -5.67 -13.43
N PHE A 152 4.26 -5.89 -12.11
CA PHE A 152 5.05 -5.01 -11.24
C PHE A 152 6.52 -4.96 -11.67
N ARG A 153 7.10 -6.07 -12.13
CA ARG A 153 8.47 -6.10 -12.66
C ARG A 153 8.68 -5.25 -13.92
N GLU A 154 7.62 -4.89 -14.64
CA GLU A 154 7.71 -3.93 -15.76
C GLU A 154 7.87 -2.48 -15.28
N LEU A 155 7.64 -2.22 -13.98
CA LEU A 155 7.87 -0.91 -13.35
C LEU A 155 9.30 -0.73 -12.81
N ASP A 156 10.11 -1.80 -12.69
CA ASP A 156 11.47 -1.77 -12.11
C ASP A 156 12.55 -1.18 -13.07
N GLY A 157 12.15 -0.28 -13.96
CA GLY A 157 13.04 0.43 -14.88
C GLY A 157 13.69 -0.45 -15.97
N PRO A 158 14.80 0.01 -16.60
CA PRO A 158 15.40 -0.72 -17.72
C PRO A 158 15.89 -2.09 -17.27
N ARG A 159 15.21 -3.13 -17.77
CA ARG A 159 15.70 -4.51 -17.75
C ARG A 159 17.16 -4.52 -18.21
N SER A 160 17.98 -5.42 -17.67
CA SER A 160 19.42 -5.57 -17.96
C SER A 160 19.82 -5.59 -19.45
N ASN A 161 18.85 -5.71 -20.37
CA ASN A 161 19.03 -5.74 -21.81
C ASN A 161 18.62 -4.42 -22.53
N ASN A 162 18.46 -3.31 -21.80
CA ASN A 162 18.52 -1.94 -22.33
C ASN A 162 17.52 -1.59 -23.46
N SER A 163 16.36 -2.27 -23.56
CA SER A 163 15.48 -2.12 -24.75
C SER A 163 14.38 -1.07 -24.62
N ASN A 164 13.93 -0.71 -23.41
CA ASN A 164 13.18 0.53 -23.13
C ASN A 164 12.93 0.64 -21.61
N PRO A 165 13.44 1.67 -20.90
CA PRO A 165 13.25 1.81 -19.45
C PRO A 165 11.80 2.08 -19.00
N CYS A 166 10.88 2.34 -19.94
CA CYS A 166 9.54 2.86 -19.66
C CYS A 166 8.45 2.12 -20.45
N TYR A 167 8.61 0.82 -20.72
CA TYR A 167 7.61 0.05 -21.47
C TYR A 167 6.83 -0.89 -20.55
N ILE A 168 5.54 -0.57 -20.37
CA ILE A 168 4.56 -1.48 -19.81
C ILE A 168 3.89 -2.21 -20.98
N SER A 169 3.87 -3.53 -20.94
CA SER A 169 3.25 -4.35 -21.97
C SER A 169 1.74 -4.09 -22.08
N THR A 170 1.21 -4.19 -23.30
CA THR A 170 -0.24 -4.08 -23.55
C THR A 170 -1.03 -5.05 -22.68
N TRP A 171 -0.51 -6.27 -22.50
CA TRP A 171 -1.13 -7.27 -21.62
C TRP A 171 -1.22 -6.79 -20.16
N CYS A 172 -0.17 -6.17 -19.61
CA CYS A 172 -0.23 -5.61 -18.26
C CYS A 172 -1.16 -4.41 -18.16
N VAL A 173 -1.18 -3.52 -19.16
CA VAL A 173 -2.14 -2.41 -19.21
C VAL A 173 -3.58 -2.95 -19.19
N GLU A 174 -3.88 -3.94 -20.02
CA GLU A 174 -5.21 -4.57 -20.09
C GLU A 174 -5.57 -5.26 -18.79
N ASP A 175 -4.68 -6.12 -18.24
CA ASP A 175 -4.92 -6.84 -16.99
C ASP A 175 -5.16 -5.89 -15.81
N LYS A 176 -4.33 -4.85 -15.70
CA LYS A 176 -4.40 -3.86 -14.62
C LYS A 176 -5.52 -2.83 -14.79
N SER A 177 -6.16 -2.79 -15.96
CA SER A 177 -7.32 -1.93 -16.24
C SER A 177 -8.63 -2.70 -16.40
N LYS A 178 -8.64 -4.02 -16.19
CA LYS A 178 -9.87 -4.82 -16.25
C LYS A 178 -10.93 -4.20 -15.32
N PRO A 179 -12.13 -3.89 -15.83
CA PRO A 179 -13.15 -3.24 -15.02
C PRO A 179 -13.76 -4.24 -14.01
N ARG A 180 -14.49 -3.69 -13.03
CA ARG A 180 -15.37 -4.45 -12.12
C ARG A 180 -14.66 -5.53 -11.29
N GLN A 181 -13.33 -5.47 -11.14
CA GLN A 181 -12.60 -6.36 -10.26
C GLN A 181 -12.91 -6.07 -8.79
N ARG A 182 -12.67 -7.06 -7.93
CA ARG A 182 -12.93 -6.97 -6.50
C ARG A 182 -11.70 -7.34 -5.66
N ASP A 183 -11.81 -7.04 -4.37
CA ASP A 183 -10.93 -7.52 -3.31
C ASP A 183 -9.43 -7.32 -3.61
N TYR A 184 -8.69 -8.43 -3.62
CA TYR A 184 -7.24 -8.43 -3.79
C TYR A 184 -6.82 -7.99 -5.20
N ILE A 185 -7.60 -8.34 -6.23
CA ILE A 185 -7.29 -7.94 -7.61
C ILE A 185 -7.37 -6.42 -7.74
N LEU A 186 -8.47 -5.82 -7.26
CA LEU A 186 -8.65 -4.37 -7.28
C LEU A 186 -7.54 -3.65 -6.50
N THR A 187 -7.13 -4.22 -5.36
CA THR A 187 -5.99 -3.71 -4.58
C THR A 187 -4.70 -3.67 -5.40
N HIS A 188 -4.38 -4.74 -6.13
CA HIS A 188 -3.20 -4.78 -7.00
C HIS A 188 -3.33 -3.86 -8.23
N GLN A 189 -4.53 -3.65 -8.77
CA GLN A 189 -4.75 -2.72 -9.88
C GLN A 189 -4.47 -1.27 -9.45
N VAL A 190 -5.09 -0.82 -8.35
CA VAL A 190 -4.86 0.52 -7.80
C VAL A 190 -3.38 0.71 -7.49
N LEU A 191 -2.76 -0.28 -6.85
CA LEU A 191 -1.35 -0.20 -6.47
C LEU A 191 -0.42 -0.12 -7.68
N PHE A 192 -0.69 -0.92 -8.71
CA PHE A 192 0.08 -0.91 -9.96
C PHE A 192 0.08 0.47 -10.59
N TRP A 193 -1.10 1.10 -10.72
CA TRP A 193 -1.21 2.43 -11.32
C TRP A 193 -0.59 3.52 -10.45
N GLN A 194 -0.72 3.44 -9.14
CA GLN A 194 -0.03 4.36 -8.24
C GLN A 194 1.49 4.30 -8.40
N LEU A 195 2.05 3.10 -8.54
CA LEU A 195 3.49 2.93 -8.75
C LEU A 195 3.93 3.31 -10.17
N ALA A 196 3.07 3.17 -11.18
CA ALA A 196 3.36 3.55 -12.56
C ALA A 196 3.41 5.08 -12.78
N GLU A 197 2.84 5.88 -11.87
CA GLU A 197 2.96 7.35 -11.89
C GLU A 197 4.30 7.87 -11.35
N MET A 198 5.14 7.00 -10.77
CA MET A 198 6.47 7.36 -10.26
C MET A 198 7.53 7.46 -11.36
#